data_AF-A0A1D7QZY7-F1
#
_entry.id   AF-A0A1D7QZY7-F1
#
_cell.length_a   1.000
_cell.length_b   1.000
_cell.length_c   1.000
_cell.angle_alpha   90.00
_cell.angle_beta   90.00
_cell.angle_gamma   90.00
#
_symmetry.space_group_name_H-M   'P 1'
#
loop_
_entity.id
_entity.type
_entity.pdbx_description
1 polymer ?
#
loop_
_entity_poly.entity_id
_entity_poly.type
_entity_poly.pdbx_seq_one_letter_code
_entity_poly.pdbx_strand_id
1 'polypeptide(L)' 'MAEQEPKKSKNPIHFLKDVSTEMKRVTWPTRPELFRYTVIVSTTVIFMAIFFAISDLGISSLLELITN' A
#
# COMPACT_ATOMS: atom_id res chain seq x y z
N MET A 1 43.11 -21.87 31.43
CA MET A 1 42.32 -20.62 31.62
C MET A 1 41.75 -20.26 30.26
N ALA A 2 40.45 -20.46 30.06
CA ALA A 2 39.81 -20.15 28.78
C ALA A 2 39.36 -18.68 28.80
N GLU A 3 39.97 -17.87 27.94
CA GLU A 3 39.54 -16.50 27.63
C GLU A 3 38.13 -16.58 27.02
N GLN A 4 37.11 -16.11 27.73
CA GLN A 4 35.76 -16.04 27.18
C GLN A 4 35.63 -14.74 26.36
N GLU A 5 35.56 -14.89 25.03
CA GLU A 5 35.28 -13.83 24.08
C GLU A 5 33.94 -13.12 24.39
N PRO A 6 33.87 -11.78 24.37
CA PRO A 6 32.67 -11.06 24.77
C PRO A 6 31.50 -11.35 23.81
N LYS A 7 30.44 -11.95 24.35
CA LYS A 7 29.19 -12.27 23.63
C LYS A 7 28.57 -10.98 23.08
N LYS A 8 28.75 -10.75 21.77
CA LYS A 8 28.15 -9.62 21.02
C LYS A 8 26.62 -9.74 21.05
N SER A 9 25.99 -9.17 22.08
CA SER A 9 24.54 -8.98 22.09
C SER A 9 24.19 -7.99 20.99
N LYS A 10 23.42 -8.45 20.00
CA LYS A 10 22.85 -7.56 18.98
C LYS A 10 21.75 -6.75 19.66
N ASN A 11 22.09 -5.62 20.25
CA ASN A 11 21.12 -4.72 20.88
C ASN A 11 20.12 -4.25 19.79
N PRO A 12 18.84 -4.68 19.84
CA PRO A 12 17.86 -4.32 18.81
C PRO A 12 17.61 -2.80 18.76
N ILE A 13 17.84 -2.11 19.87
CA ILE A 13 17.78 -0.65 19.98
C ILE A 13 18.83 0.03 19.08
N HIS A 14 20.02 -0.56 18.94
CA HIS A 14 21.06 -0.05 18.06
C HIS A 14 20.69 -0.25 16.58
N PHE A 15 20.18 -1.44 16.24
CA PHE A 15 19.69 -1.75 14.90
C PHE A 15 18.55 -0.80 14.46
N LEU A 16 17.58 -0.51 15.32
CA LEU A 16 16.51 0.45 15.02
C LEU A 16 17.02 1.88 14.81
N LYS A 17 18.08 2.26 15.53
CA LYS A 17 18.74 3.56 15.36
C LYS A 17 19.47 3.65 14.01
N ASP A 18 20.12 2.57 13.60
CA ASP A 18 20.78 2.48 12.30
C ASP A 18 19.76 2.51 11.16
N VAL A 19 18.67 1.73 11.27
CA VAL A 19 17.55 1.73 10.31
C VAL A 19 16.89 3.10 10.21
N SER A 20 16.65 3.80 11.33
CA SER A 20 16.10 5.16 11.32
C SER A 20 17.04 6.15 10.63
N THR A 21 18.36 5.96 10.77
CA THR A 21 19.38 6.79 10.12
C THR A 21 19.41 6.56 8.61
N GLU A 22 19.28 5.31 8.16
CA GLU A 22 19.15 4.97 6.74
C GLU A 22 17.81 5.42 6.15
N MET A 23 16.71 5.30 6.89
CA MET A 23 15.38 5.78 6.48
C MET A 23 15.36 7.28 6.16
N LYS A 24 16.23 8.07 6.80
CA LYS A 24 16.39 9.51 6.50
C LYS A 24 17.14 9.78 5.20
N ARG A 25 17.92 8.81 4.70
CA ARG A 25 18.59 8.88 3.38
C ARG A 25 17.65 8.47 2.24
N VAL A 26 16.60 7.72 2.55
CA VAL A 26 15.53 7.41 1.61
C VAL A 26 14.66 8.65 1.45
N THR A 27 14.54 9.13 0.22
CA THR A 27 13.71 10.28 -0.13
C THR A 27 12.24 9.92 0.06
N TRP A 28 11.71 10.14 1.26
CA TRP A 28 10.29 9.95 1.49
C TRP A 28 9.51 11.04 0.74
N PRO A 29 8.53 10.65 -0.09
CA PRO A 29 7.76 11.59 -0.85
C PRO A 29 7.00 12.54 0.08
N THR A 30 6.80 13.78 -0.37
CA THR A 30 6.17 14.81 0.46
C THR A 30 4.70 14.48 0.67
N ARG A 31 4.20 14.60 1.92
CA ARG A 31 2.79 14.34 2.28
C ARG A 31 1.73 14.85 1.27
N PRO A 32 1.83 16.08 0.73
CA PRO A 32 0.84 16.56 -0.26
C PRO A 32 0.86 15.78 -1.57
N GLU A 33 2.01 15.28 -1.99
CA GLU A 33 2.15 14.52 -3.23
C GLU A 33 1.50 13.13 -3.09
N LEU A 34 1.71 12.44 -1.95
CA LEU A 34 1.03 11.16 -1.68
C LEU A 34 -0.49 11.33 -1.71
N PHE A 35 -1.00 12.39 -1.07
CA PHE A 35 -2.43 12.65 -1.03
C PHE A 35 -3.00 12.84 -2.44
N ARG A 36 -2.30 13.58 -3.32
CA ARG A 36 -2.72 13.77 -4.70
C ARG A 36 -2.77 12.44 -5.47
N TYR A 37 -1.77 11.57 -5.32
CA TYR A 37 -1.79 10.26 -5.96
C TYR A 37 -2.91 9.36 -5.41
N THR A 38 -3.14 9.35 -4.09
CA THR A 38 -4.26 8.61 -3.49
C THR A 38 -5.61 9.10 -4.00
N VAL A 39 -5.81 10.41 -4.15
CA VAL A 39 -7.05 10.98 -4.69
C VAL A 39 -7.26 10.55 -6.14
N ILE A 40 -6.21 10.62 -6.98
CA ILE A 40 -6.29 10.20 -8.38
C ILE A 40 -6.69 8.73 -8.47
N VAL A 41 -5.98 7.85 -7.76
CA VAL A 41 -6.26 6.40 -7.77
C VAL A 41 -7.65 6.11 -7.21
N SER A 42 -8.06 6.75 -6.12
CA SER A 42 -9.41 6.56 -5.56
C SER A 42 -10.50 6.96 -6.54
N THR A 43 -10.30 8.08 -7.26
CA THR A 43 -11.26 8.57 -8.26
C THR A 43 -11.40 7.60 -9.43
N THR A 44 -10.29 7.07 -9.95
CA THR A 44 -10.34 6.11 -11.07
C THR A 44 -10.97 4.78 -10.66
N VAL A 45 -10.70 4.31 -9.44
CA VAL A 45 -11.33 3.09 -8.89
C VAL A 45 -12.84 3.28 -8.72
N ILE A 46 -13.30 4.40 -8.16
CA ILE A 46 -14.73 4.70 -8.02
C ILE A 46 -15.41 4.75 -9.39
N PHE A 47 -14.80 5.43 -10.36
CA PHE A 47 -15.33 5.50 -11.73
C PHE A 47 -15.49 4.10 -12.34
N MET A 48 -14.46 3.25 -12.20
CA MET A 48 -14.49 1.89 -12.74
C MET A 48 -15.54 1.01 -12.02
N ALA A 49 -15.70 1.17 -10.71
CA ALA A 49 -16.73 0.48 -9.94
C ALA A 49 -18.15 0.83 -10.41
N ILE A 50 -18.42 2.11 -10.69
CA ILE A 50 -19.72 2.55 -11.23
C ILE A 50 -19.94 1.96 -12.62
N PHE A 51 -18.92 1.97 -13.48
CA PHE A 51 -19.02 1.41 -14.82
C PHE A 51 -19.37 -0.09 -14.79
N PHE A 52 -18.71 -0.86 -13.92
CA PHE A 52 -19.03 -2.28 -13.75
C PHE A 52 -20.43 -2.48 -13.19
N ALA A 53 -20.83 -1.72 -12.18
CA ALA A 53 -22.18 -1.81 -11.63
C ALA A 53 -23.27 -1.56 -12.70
N ILE A 54 -23.10 -0.55 -13.55
CA ILE A 54 -24.02 -0.29 -14.67
C ILE A 54 -23.99 -1.43 -15.69
N SER A 55 -22.79 -1.94 -16.01
CA SER A 55 -22.64 -3.05 -16.96
C SER A 55 -23.32 -4.32 -16.47
N ASP A 56 -23.13 -4.68 -15.20
CA ASP A 56 -23.73 -5.85 -14.57
C ASP A 56 -25.26 -5.74 -14.53
N LEU A 57 -25.79 -4.57 -14.16
CA LEU A 57 -27.23 -4.30 -14.15
C LEU A 57 -27.83 -4.30 -15.56
N GLY A 58 -27.11 -3.71 -16.52
CA GLY A 58 -27.51 -3.66 -17.93
C GLY A 58 -27.58 -5.06 -18.53
N ILE A 59 -26.54 -5.88 -18.32
CA ILE A 59 -26.49 -7.26 -18.78
C ILE A 59 -27.58 -8.10 -18.10
N SER A 60 -27.76 -7.97 -16.79
CA SER A 60 -28.79 -8.71 -16.04
C SER A 60 -30.20 -8.41 -16.58
N SER A 61 -30.50 -7.12 -16.79
CA SER A 61 -31.79 -6.68 -17.34
C SER A 61 -31.99 -7.18 -18.79
N LEU A 62 -30.93 -7.19 -19.60
CA LEU A 62 -30.98 -7.69 -20.97
C LEU A 62 -31.23 -9.21 -21.02
N LEU A 63 -30.59 -9.96 -20.12
CA LEU A 63 -30.75 -11.41 -20.01
C LEU A 63 -32.17 -11.78 -19.54
N GLU A 64 -32.73 -11.03 -18.58
CA GLU A 64 -34.14 -11.19 -18.17
C GLU A 64 -35.09 -10.96 -19.35
N LEU A 65 -34.88 -9.90 -20.14
CA LEU A 65 -35.72 -9.60 -21.31
C LEU A 65 -35.64 -10.67 -22.40
N ILE A 66 -34.50 -11.34 -22.57
CA ILE A 66 -34.33 -12.41 -23.56
C ILE A 66 -34.88 -13.75 -23.05
N THR A 67 -34.79 -14.01 -21.74
CA THR A 67 -35.20 -15.28 -21.13
C THR A 67 -36.70 -15.34 -20.82
N ASN A 68 -37.34 -14.19 -20.60
CA ASN A 68 -38.77 -14.06 -20.38
C ASN A 68 -39.56 -13.87 -21.68
#